data_AF-R2SRK3-F1
#
_entry.id   AF-R2SRK3-F1
#
_cell.length_a   1.000
_cell.length_b   1.000
_cell.length_c   1.000
_cell.angle_alpha   90.00
_cell.angle_beta   90.00
_cell.angle_gamma   90.00
#
_symmetry.space_group_name_H-M   'P 1'
#
loop_
_entity.id
_entity.type
_entity.pdbx_description
1 polymer ?
#
loop_
_entity_poly.entity_id
_entity_poly.type
_entity_poly.pdbx_seq_one_letter_code
_entity_poly.pdbx_strand_id
1 'polypeptide(L)'
;MFWNNITEKKTQHYLYLLSLLKKRTYLLEELTNELGVSIKTLRRDLEYLQKSYDLDIETKKTIVWNNPQKYSQSYKAILNQSKQFTVFCDALWQRPLKTTRPVIRRLNESLLPYNMWIDHQRQRLRASRALVFKLQLRYLQEFNQETLGLSSTDCWKYLAVPKISQIDIQKWQRLIVEKELFEEFVKAIQPTKELSYLLYFDYQKTDPLRQQQFYESHERKATFLYRAACDITKNVLHYLEVSAEFKTILQIRFFNVLVELYIGIPINYYSNSQQPVAIPQHLLEVSYQIKRDWYYFDNCSASEVSLLLYAILKRIYPVSMGQPLFSIGLKLNGSLEEIEHTCVKLNQAIQFGHPIAFFPVRTPAIKYDLLIVEGPPAYEDEPNEIIYIEDPSFGDLIQLAVRYFPSKKGDTVFTIP
;
A
#
# COMPACT_ATOMS: atom_id res chain seq x y z
N MET A 1 -0.88 3.92 8.69
CA MET A 1 -1.79 5.04 8.30
C MET A 1 -1.08 6.35 8.58
N PHE A 2 -1.23 7.38 7.73
CA PHE A 2 -0.55 8.69 7.88
C PHE A 2 -0.67 9.27 9.30
N TRP A 3 -1.86 9.20 9.90
CA TRP A 3 -2.14 9.77 11.22
C TRP A 3 -1.28 9.19 12.34
N ASN A 4 -0.89 7.91 12.24
CA ASN A 4 0.00 7.30 13.24
C ASN A 4 1.37 7.99 13.24
N ASN A 5 1.90 8.35 12.06
CA ASN A 5 3.27 8.85 11.90
C ASN A 5 3.48 10.22 12.55
N ILE A 6 2.39 10.97 12.74
CA ILE A 6 2.39 12.30 13.38
C ILE A 6 2.07 12.25 14.87
N THR A 7 2.10 11.06 15.50
CA THR A 7 1.87 10.88 16.94
C THR A 7 3.17 10.53 17.69
N GLU A 8 3.16 10.62 19.01
CA GLU A 8 4.28 10.21 19.85
C GLU A 8 4.53 8.69 19.76
N LYS A 9 5.79 8.25 19.91
CA LYS A 9 6.18 6.81 19.85
C LYS A 9 5.30 5.87 20.67
N LYS A 10 4.87 6.30 21.87
CA LYS A 10 3.99 5.51 22.73
C LYS A 10 2.60 5.32 22.10
N THR A 11 2.03 6.37 21.53
CA THR A 11 0.76 6.30 20.80
C THR A 11 0.91 5.48 19.52
N GLN A 12 2.01 5.63 18.79
CA GLN A 12 2.33 4.79 17.62
C GLN A 12 2.35 3.30 17.98
N HIS A 13 2.99 2.94 19.09
CA HIS A 13 3.02 1.57 19.62
C HIS A 13 1.61 1.04 19.91
N TYR A 14 0.76 1.83 20.58
CA TYR A 14 -0.62 1.44 20.85
C TYR A 14 -1.47 1.27 19.58
N LEU A 15 -1.34 2.17 18.61
CA LEU A 15 -2.04 2.08 17.34
C LEU A 15 -1.54 0.88 16.51
N TYR A 16 -0.25 0.58 16.58
CA TYR A 16 0.34 -0.60 15.94
C TYR A 16 -0.16 -1.89 16.57
N LEU A 17 -0.10 -2.01 17.91
CA LEU A 17 -0.69 -3.14 18.65
C LEU A 17 -2.17 -3.33 18.31
N LEU A 18 -2.98 -2.27 18.32
CA LEU A 18 -4.39 -2.33 17.93
C LEU A 18 -4.57 -2.83 16.49
N SER A 19 -3.70 -2.40 15.56
CA SER A 19 -3.73 -2.85 14.17
C SER A 19 -3.35 -4.32 14.01
N LEU A 20 -2.47 -4.85 14.84
CA LEU A 20 -2.13 -6.27 14.87
C LEU A 20 -3.31 -7.08 15.38
N LEU A 21 -3.86 -6.72 16.54
CA LEU A 21 -5.02 -7.39 17.16
C LEU A 21 -6.25 -7.44 16.24
N LYS A 22 -6.44 -6.42 15.39
CA LYS A 22 -7.53 -6.42 14.39
C LYS A 22 -7.37 -7.54 13.35
N LYS A 23 -6.14 -7.91 12.99
CA LYS A 23 -5.87 -8.81 11.87
C LYS A 23 -6.21 -10.26 12.20
N ARG A 24 -5.82 -10.74 13.39
CA ARG A 24 -5.97 -12.13 13.81
C ARG A 24 -5.71 -12.31 15.30
N THR A 25 -5.94 -13.52 15.78
CA THR A 25 -5.47 -14.02 17.07
C THR A 25 -3.96 -14.28 17.02
N TYR A 26 -3.24 -13.96 18.10
CA TYR A 26 -1.80 -14.22 18.22
C TYR A 26 -1.51 -15.09 19.43
N LEU A 27 -0.41 -15.86 19.37
CA LEU A 27 0.22 -16.37 20.58
C LEU A 27 0.91 -15.22 21.33
N LEU A 28 0.98 -15.32 22.67
CA LEU A 28 1.60 -14.28 23.50
C LEU A 28 3.05 -14.00 23.08
N GLU A 29 3.83 -15.06 22.83
CA GLU A 29 5.26 -14.98 22.45
C GLU A 29 5.45 -14.42 21.04
N GLU A 30 4.58 -14.81 20.11
CA GLU A 30 4.58 -14.31 18.73
C GLU A 30 4.39 -12.79 18.71
N LEU A 31 3.39 -12.31 19.45
CA LEU A 31 3.09 -10.87 19.51
C LEU A 31 4.20 -10.08 20.20
N THR A 32 4.85 -10.64 21.24
CA THR A 32 6.02 -9.99 21.85
C THR A 32 7.19 -9.86 20.90
N ASN A 33 7.44 -10.89 20.09
CA ASN A 33 8.51 -10.88 19.08
C ASN A 33 8.20 -9.86 17.97
N GLU A 34 6.95 -9.82 17.49
CA GLU A 34 6.54 -8.86 16.46
C GLU A 34 6.59 -7.39 16.92
N LEU A 35 6.35 -7.14 18.21
CA LEU A 35 6.42 -5.80 18.80
C LEU A 35 7.81 -5.42 19.33
N GLY A 36 8.70 -6.40 19.53
CA GLY A 36 10.00 -6.19 20.17
C GLY A 36 9.91 -5.74 21.63
N VAL A 37 8.92 -6.25 22.38
CA VAL A 37 8.70 -5.90 23.81
C VAL A 37 8.61 -7.12 24.70
N SER A 38 8.87 -6.96 25.99
CA SER A 38 8.72 -8.05 26.96
C SER A 38 7.25 -8.41 27.20
N ILE A 39 6.98 -9.67 27.58
CA ILE A 39 5.63 -10.15 27.95
C ILE A 39 4.98 -9.25 29.02
N LYS A 40 5.75 -8.82 30.02
CA LYS A 40 5.27 -7.91 31.07
C LYS A 40 4.80 -6.56 30.50
N THR A 41 5.53 -6.03 29.53
CA THR A 41 5.17 -4.77 28.86
C THR A 41 3.90 -4.94 28.02
N LEU A 42 3.84 -6.02 27.24
CA LEU A 42 2.66 -6.35 26.44
C LEU A 42 1.39 -6.48 27.29
N ARG A 43 1.44 -7.24 28.39
CA ARG A 43 0.28 -7.38 29.30
C ARG A 43 -0.18 -6.04 29.85
N ARG A 44 0.74 -5.21 30.33
CA ARG A 44 0.43 -3.86 30.82
C ARG A 44 -0.21 -2.98 29.75
N ASP A 45 0.29 -3.05 28.52
CA ASP A 45 -0.25 -2.28 27.40
C ASP A 45 -1.65 -2.77 27.01
N LEU A 46 -1.90 -4.08 26.98
CA LEU A 46 -3.22 -4.66 26.74
C LEU A 46 -4.22 -4.28 27.83
N GLU A 47 -3.84 -4.37 29.11
CA GLU A 47 -4.66 -3.93 30.24
C GLU A 47 -5.01 -2.44 30.14
N TYR A 48 -4.03 -1.61 29.77
CA TYR A 48 -4.25 -0.18 29.57
C TYR A 48 -5.26 0.08 28.44
N LEU A 49 -5.09 -0.61 27.30
CA LEU A 49 -5.95 -0.47 26.14
C LEU A 49 -7.39 -0.92 26.45
N GLN A 50 -7.55 -2.04 27.14
CA GLN A 50 -8.84 -2.58 27.60
C GLN A 50 -9.56 -1.61 28.53
N LYS A 51 -8.86 -1.08 29.55
CA LYS A 51 -9.44 -0.13 30.52
C LYS A 51 -9.79 1.23 29.90
N SER A 52 -8.98 1.70 28.95
CA SER A 52 -9.08 3.09 28.47
C SER A 52 -9.94 3.26 27.21
N TYR A 53 -10.17 2.19 26.45
CA TYR A 53 -10.82 2.28 25.12
C TYR A 53 -11.87 1.19 24.87
N ASP A 54 -12.42 0.59 25.92
CA ASP A 54 -13.55 -0.34 25.87
C ASP A 54 -13.32 -1.54 24.91
N LEU A 55 -12.08 -2.05 24.95
CA LEU A 55 -11.66 -3.22 24.18
C LEU A 55 -11.92 -4.48 24.99
N ASP A 56 -12.58 -5.47 24.40
CA ASP A 56 -12.73 -6.78 25.03
C ASP A 56 -11.60 -7.70 24.58
N ILE A 57 -10.54 -7.78 25.39
CA ILE A 57 -9.34 -8.56 25.08
C ILE A 57 -9.22 -9.71 26.08
N GLU A 58 -9.16 -10.93 25.56
CA GLU A 58 -8.84 -12.12 26.34
C GLU A 58 -7.34 -12.43 26.24
N THR A 59 -6.65 -12.48 27.38
CA THR A 59 -5.19 -12.71 27.45
C THR A 59 -4.85 -14.00 28.19
N LYS A 60 -5.06 -15.15 27.53
CA LYS A 60 -4.66 -16.48 28.03
C LYS A 60 -3.33 -16.90 27.39
N LYS A 61 -3.27 -18.10 26.79
CA LYS A 61 -2.15 -18.56 25.94
C LYS A 61 -2.11 -17.78 24.62
N THR A 62 -3.30 -17.41 24.14
CA THR A 62 -3.53 -16.56 22.98
C THR A 62 -4.10 -15.22 23.42
N ILE A 63 -3.91 -14.21 22.57
CA ILE A 63 -4.54 -12.90 22.70
C ILE A 63 -5.63 -12.81 21.65
N VAL A 64 -6.87 -12.69 22.10
CA VAL A 64 -8.05 -12.57 21.25
C VAL A 64 -8.71 -11.23 21.54
N TRP A 65 -9.02 -10.48 20.49
CA TRP A 65 -9.85 -9.28 20.60
C TRP A 65 -11.27 -9.62 20.14
N ASN A 66 -12.21 -9.64 21.08
CA ASN A 66 -13.56 -10.16 20.89
C ASN A 66 -14.52 -9.17 20.23
N ASN A 67 -14.20 -7.87 20.21
CA ASN A 67 -15.03 -6.83 19.60
C ASN A 67 -14.29 -5.98 18.54
N PRO A 68 -13.72 -6.60 17.48
CA PRO A 68 -12.91 -5.91 16.47
C PRO A 68 -13.70 -4.86 15.66
N GLN A 69 -15.04 -4.94 15.64
CA GLN A 69 -15.92 -3.91 15.07
C GLN A 69 -15.73 -2.53 15.71
N LYS A 70 -15.26 -2.45 16.97
CA LYS A 70 -14.94 -1.18 17.64
C LYS A 70 -13.62 -0.55 17.20
N TYR A 71 -12.90 -1.16 16.26
CA TYR A 71 -11.58 -0.68 15.84
C TYR A 71 -11.57 0.80 15.43
N SER A 72 -12.53 1.24 14.62
CA SER A 72 -12.62 2.64 14.18
C SER A 72 -12.70 3.58 15.40
N GLN A 73 -13.61 3.30 16.33
CA GLN A 73 -13.82 4.08 17.54
C GLN A 73 -12.58 4.12 18.43
N SER A 74 -11.99 2.95 18.73
CA SER A 74 -10.82 2.87 19.62
C SER A 74 -9.58 3.48 18.99
N TYR A 75 -9.38 3.32 17.67
CA TYR A 75 -8.31 3.97 16.92
C TYR A 75 -8.42 5.50 17.02
N LYS A 76 -9.62 6.06 16.78
CA LYS A 76 -9.88 7.50 16.91
C LYS A 76 -9.65 7.98 18.34
N ALA A 77 -10.10 7.22 19.34
CA ALA A 77 -9.92 7.57 20.75
C ALA A 77 -8.44 7.61 21.17
N ILE A 78 -7.64 6.62 20.75
CA ILE A 78 -6.19 6.60 21.00
C ILE A 78 -5.50 7.79 20.31
N LEU A 79 -5.84 8.07 19.05
CA LEU A 79 -5.28 9.22 18.32
C LEU A 79 -5.61 10.55 18.99
N ASN A 80 -6.84 10.76 19.42
CA ASN A 80 -7.27 12.01 20.06
C ASN A 80 -6.58 12.28 21.41
N GLN A 81 -5.96 11.27 22.02
CA GLN A 81 -5.14 11.46 23.22
C GLN A 81 -3.69 11.90 22.91
N SER A 82 -3.26 11.82 21.65
CA SER A 82 -1.93 12.31 21.24
C SER A 82 -1.90 13.84 21.22
N LYS A 83 -0.91 14.41 21.90
CA LYS A 83 -0.68 15.87 21.90
C LYS A 83 -0.16 16.33 20.55
N GLN A 84 0.69 15.55 19.90
CA GLN A 84 1.17 15.85 18.56
C GLN A 84 0.03 15.80 17.53
N PHE A 85 -0.82 14.78 17.59
CA PHE A 85 -1.97 14.67 16.68
C PHE A 85 -2.94 15.84 16.84
N THR A 86 -3.32 16.18 18.08
CA THR A 86 -4.25 17.30 18.34
C THR A 86 -3.67 18.64 17.86
N VAL A 87 -2.40 18.91 18.12
CA VAL A 87 -1.70 20.10 17.58
C VAL A 87 -1.66 20.11 16.06
N PHE A 88 -1.40 18.95 15.43
CA PHE A 88 -1.44 18.84 13.99
C PHE A 88 -2.83 19.16 13.43
N CYS A 89 -3.89 18.61 14.03
CA CYS A 89 -5.28 18.90 13.65
C CYS A 89 -5.60 20.39 13.77
N ASP A 90 -5.22 21.04 14.87
CA ASP A 90 -5.39 22.48 15.01
C ASP A 90 -4.66 23.25 13.90
N ALA A 91 -3.41 22.89 13.60
CA ALA A 91 -2.64 23.51 12.52
C ALA A 91 -3.25 23.27 11.13
N LEU A 92 -3.76 22.06 10.87
CA LEU A 92 -4.41 21.65 9.63
C LEU A 92 -5.69 22.48 9.38
N TRP A 93 -6.45 22.76 10.44
CA TRP A 93 -7.67 23.56 10.41
C TRP A 93 -7.42 25.05 10.65
N GLN A 94 -6.15 25.49 10.69
CA GLN A 94 -5.74 26.89 10.95
C GLN A 94 -6.30 27.45 12.27
N ARG A 95 -6.51 26.58 13.25
CA ARG A 95 -6.93 26.94 14.61
C ARG A 95 -5.72 27.41 15.43
N PRO A 96 -5.92 28.23 16.46
CA PRO A 96 -4.84 28.64 17.35
C PRO A 96 -4.18 27.43 18.03
N LEU A 97 -2.85 27.31 17.96
CA LEU A 97 -2.16 26.19 18.60
C LEU A 97 -1.93 26.52 20.09
N LYS A 98 -2.53 25.73 20.98
CA LYS A 98 -2.32 25.82 22.42
C LYS A 98 -1.30 24.78 22.87
N THR A 99 -0.04 24.98 22.52
CA THR A 99 1.01 23.97 22.79
C THR A 99 2.39 24.59 23.01
N THR A 100 3.34 23.75 23.40
CA THR A 100 4.72 24.15 23.69
C THR A 100 5.64 23.91 22.49
N ARG A 101 6.72 24.71 22.41
CA ARG A 101 7.75 24.59 21.36
C ARG A 101 8.36 23.18 21.22
N PRO A 102 8.62 22.41 22.30
CA PRO A 102 9.13 21.04 22.18
C PRO A 102 8.17 20.09 21.46
N VAL A 103 6.85 20.24 21.66
CA VAL A 103 5.85 19.41 20.96
C VAL A 103 5.86 19.71 19.47
N ILE A 104 5.87 21.00 19.10
CA ILE A 104 5.96 21.44 17.69
C ILE A 104 7.25 20.94 17.04
N ARG A 105 8.40 21.00 17.74
CA ARG A 105 9.68 20.51 17.20
C ARG A 105 9.62 19.03 16.85
N ARG A 106 9.14 18.19 17.77
CA ARG A 106 9.02 16.74 17.53
C ARG A 106 8.00 16.43 16.44
N LEU A 107 6.88 17.14 16.41
CA LEU A 107 5.90 16.99 15.34
C LEU A 107 6.50 17.37 13.98
N ASN A 108 7.28 18.46 13.90
CA ASN A 108 7.96 18.85 12.67
C ASN A 108 8.92 17.77 12.16
N GLU A 109 9.65 17.07 13.05
CA GLU A 109 10.50 15.93 12.67
C GLU A 109 9.69 14.84 11.93
N SER A 110 8.47 14.55 12.39
CA SER A 110 7.56 13.62 11.71
C SER A 110 6.92 14.16 10.41
N LEU A 111 6.82 15.49 10.27
CA LEU A 111 6.17 16.13 9.14
C LEU A 111 7.13 16.41 7.97
N LEU A 112 8.43 16.56 8.24
CA LEU A 112 9.46 16.88 7.24
C LEU A 112 9.45 15.93 6.02
N PRO A 113 9.33 14.59 6.18
CA PRO A 113 9.27 13.68 5.02
C PRO A 113 8.11 13.97 4.07
N TYR A 114 7.06 14.64 4.54
CA TYR A 114 5.91 15.03 3.74
C TYR A 114 6.00 16.47 3.22
N ASN A 115 7.18 17.09 3.26
CA ASN A 115 7.37 18.51 2.92
C ASN A 115 6.42 19.43 3.72
N MET A 116 6.22 19.10 4.99
CA MET A 116 5.37 19.84 5.91
C MET A 116 6.13 20.27 7.15
N TRP A 117 5.77 21.42 7.70
CA TRP A 117 6.19 21.83 9.03
C TRP A 117 5.22 22.87 9.61
N ILE A 118 5.16 22.96 10.93
CA ILE A 118 4.44 24.02 11.62
C ILE A 118 5.40 25.18 11.87
N ASP A 119 5.04 26.33 11.34
CA ASP A 119 5.70 27.61 11.59
C ASP A 119 5.28 28.12 12.98
N HIS A 120 6.20 28.04 13.94
CA HIS A 120 5.94 28.43 15.32
C HIS A 120 5.62 29.93 15.46
N GLN A 121 6.21 30.80 14.65
CA GLN A 121 5.95 32.24 14.77
C GLN A 121 4.56 32.59 14.26
N ARG A 122 4.17 32.00 13.13
CA ARG A 122 2.88 32.26 12.50
C ARG A 122 1.77 31.31 12.95
N GLN A 123 2.10 30.34 13.81
CA GLN A 123 1.18 29.32 14.35
C GLN A 123 0.38 28.62 13.25
N ARG A 124 1.05 28.26 12.15
CA ARG A 124 0.41 27.75 10.93
C ARG A 124 1.17 26.59 10.31
N LEU A 125 0.43 25.63 9.76
CA LEU A 125 0.98 24.58 8.92
C LEU A 125 1.50 25.18 7.60
N ARG A 126 2.74 24.85 7.27
CA ARG A 126 3.39 25.09 5.99
C ARG A 126 3.42 23.79 5.22
N ALA A 127 2.75 23.79 4.08
CA ALA A 127 2.61 22.66 3.18
C ALA A 127 2.08 23.19 1.84
N SER A 128 2.13 22.37 0.79
CA SER A 128 1.40 22.67 -0.44
C SER A 128 -0.11 22.74 -0.17
N ARG A 129 -0.84 23.59 -0.90
CA ARG A 129 -2.28 23.75 -0.71
C ARG A 129 -3.06 22.48 -1.06
N ALA A 130 -2.61 21.76 -2.09
CA ALA A 130 -3.15 20.47 -2.47
C ALA A 130 -3.00 19.44 -1.33
N LEU A 131 -1.86 19.42 -0.63
CA LEU A 131 -1.65 18.50 0.49
C LEU A 131 -2.52 18.83 1.69
N VAL A 132 -2.66 20.11 2.05
CA VAL A 132 -3.58 20.54 3.12
C VAL A 132 -5.01 20.12 2.80
N PHE A 133 -5.48 20.40 1.58
CA PHE A 133 -6.79 19.97 1.11
C PHE A 133 -6.97 18.45 1.23
N LYS A 134 -5.99 17.68 0.73
CA LYS A 134 -6.06 16.22 0.74
C LYS A 134 -6.10 15.64 2.14
N LEU A 135 -5.35 16.23 3.07
CA LEU A 135 -5.34 15.82 4.48
C LEU A 135 -6.63 16.20 5.21
N GLN A 136 -7.17 17.40 4.96
CA GLN A 136 -8.48 17.79 5.51
C GLN A 136 -9.59 16.86 5.01
N LEU A 137 -9.62 16.58 3.71
CA LEU A 137 -10.60 15.67 3.12
C LEU A 137 -10.49 14.27 3.73
N ARG A 138 -9.27 13.72 3.78
CA ARG A 138 -9.00 12.42 4.41
C ARG A 138 -9.44 12.40 5.88
N TYR A 139 -9.18 13.47 6.63
CA TYR A 139 -9.63 13.57 8.02
C TYR A 139 -11.16 13.51 8.12
N LEU A 140 -11.88 14.27 7.30
CA LEU A 140 -13.35 14.25 7.30
C LEU A 140 -13.90 12.88 6.93
N GLN A 141 -13.30 12.24 5.92
CA GLN A 141 -13.69 10.89 5.49
C GLN A 141 -13.46 9.86 6.60
N GLU A 142 -12.27 9.85 7.22
CA GLU A 142 -11.93 8.82 8.21
C GLU A 142 -12.56 9.07 9.60
N PHE A 143 -12.75 10.34 10.01
CA PHE A 143 -13.17 10.68 11.38
C PHE A 143 -14.64 11.07 11.48
N ASN A 144 -15.20 11.74 10.46
CA ASN A 144 -16.50 12.38 10.59
C ASN A 144 -17.62 11.72 9.79
N GLN A 145 -17.35 10.80 8.84
CA GLN A 145 -18.42 10.14 8.07
C GLN A 145 -19.43 9.42 8.96
N GLU A 146 -18.97 8.62 9.91
CA GLU A 146 -19.83 7.88 10.84
C GLU A 146 -20.57 8.82 11.82
N THR A 147 -19.90 9.88 12.28
CA THR A 147 -20.43 10.79 13.32
C THR A 147 -21.41 11.81 12.74
N LEU A 148 -21.17 12.28 11.51
CA LEU A 148 -21.98 13.29 10.84
C LEU A 148 -22.91 12.70 9.77
N GLY A 149 -22.87 11.38 9.53
CA GLY A 149 -23.67 10.71 8.49
C GLY A 149 -23.37 11.20 7.08
N LEU A 150 -22.15 11.67 6.82
CA LEU A 150 -21.79 12.32 5.56
C LEU A 150 -21.39 11.30 4.49
N SER A 151 -21.87 11.50 3.26
CA SER A 151 -21.26 10.86 2.10
C SER A 151 -19.83 11.37 1.86
N SER A 152 -19.04 10.64 1.08
CA SER A 152 -17.67 11.05 0.71
C SER A 152 -17.63 12.42 0.01
N THR A 153 -18.67 12.77 -0.74
CA THR A 153 -18.82 14.06 -1.42
C THR A 153 -19.33 15.17 -0.50
N ASP A 154 -20.17 14.84 0.49
CA ASP A 154 -20.65 15.85 1.45
C ASP A 154 -19.53 16.37 2.37
N CYS A 155 -18.47 15.59 2.56
CA CYS A 155 -17.26 16.03 3.26
C CYS A 155 -16.70 17.34 2.69
N TRP A 156 -16.88 17.60 1.38
CA TRP A 156 -16.37 18.82 0.74
C TRP A 156 -16.92 20.11 1.33
N LYS A 157 -18.15 20.09 1.87
CA LYS A 157 -18.80 21.25 2.50
C LYS A 157 -18.12 21.72 3.78
N TYR A 158 -17.30 20.86 4.40
CA TYR A 158 -16.64 21.12 5.67
C TYR A 158 -15.14 21.42 5.52
N LEU A 159 -14.64 21.52 4.30
CA LEU A 159 -13.25 21.89 4.04
C LEU A 159 -13.01 23.36 4.42
N ALA A 160 -11.92 23.61 5.13
CA ALA A 160 -11.53 24.97 5.45
C ALA A 160 -10.77 25.55 4.26
N VAL A 161 -11.47 26.37 3.47
CA VAL A 161 -10.98 26.98 2.23
C VAL A 161 -9.62 27.66 2.47
N PRO A 162 -8.49 27.08 2.06
CA PRO A 162 -7.22 27.78 2.16
C PRO A 162 -7.18 28.86 1.07
N LYS A 163 -6.57 30.01 1.35
CA LYS A 163 -6.22 30.96 0.30
C LYS A 163 -5.23 30.30 -0.66
N ILE A 164 -5.68 30.02 -1.88
CA ILE A 164 -4.89 29.43 -2.95
C ILE A 164 -4.30 30.56 -3.80
N SER A 165 -3.02 30.42 -4.17
CA SER A 165 -2.35 31.42 -5.00
C SER A 165 -2.80 31.35 -6.46
N GLN A 166 -2.73 32.48 -7.18
CA GLN A 166 -3.04 32.48 -8.61
C GLN A 166 -2.09 31.57 -9.42
N ILE A 167 -0.83 31.45 -8.98
CA ILE A 167 0.17 30.56 -9.58
C ILE A 167 -0.28 29.10 -9.47
N ASP A 168 -0.75 28.68 -8.29
CA ASP A 168 -1.29 27.32 -8.09
C ASP A 168 -2.51 27.08 -8.97
N ILE A 169 -3.44 28.03 -9.05
CA ILE A 169 -4.63 27.93 -9.90
C ILE A 169 -4.24 27.75 -11.36
N GLN A 170 -3.35 28.60 -11.88
CA GLN A 170 -2.87 28.51 -13.27
C GLN A 170 -2.19 27.16 -13.54
N LYS A 171 -1.40 26.68 -12.58
CA LYS A 171 -0.75 25.37 -12.66
C LYS A 171 -1.79 24.25 -12.77
N TRP A 172 -2.81 24.26 -11.92
CA TRP A 172 -3.85 23.23 -11.89
C TRP A 172 -4.78 23.31 -13.10
N GLN A 173 -5.11 24.50 -13.59
CA GLN A 173 -5.88 24.71 -14.82
C GLN A 173 -5.26 24.01 -16.03
N ARG A 174 -3.92 23.93 -16.12
CA ARG A 174 -3.23 23.22 -17.22
C ARG A 174 -3.50 21.72 -17.25
N LEU A 175 -3.97 21.15 -16.14
CA LEU A 175 -4.35 19.74 -16.08
C LEU A 175 -5.81 19.51 -16.48
N ILE A 176 -6.61 20.56 -16.64
CA ILE A 176 -7.98 20.43 -17.13
C ILE A 176 -7.91 20.54 -18.64
N VAL A 177 -7.80 19.38 -19.27
CA VAL A 177 -7.63 19.25 -20.71
C VAL A 177 -8.97 19.46 -21.43
N GLU A 178 -10.04 18.89 -20.91
CA GLU A 178 -11.41 19.08 -21.38
C GLU A 178 -12.17 19.98 -20.42
N LYS A 179 -12.52 21.18 -20.92
CA LYS A 179 -13.14 22.21 -20.08
C LYS A 179 -14.60 21.88 -19.82
N GLU A 180 -15.25 21.22 -20.76
CA GLU A 180 -16.64 20.81 -20.73
C GLU A 180 -16.90 19.89 -19.53
N LEU A 181 -16.06 18.87 -19.33
CA LEU A 181 -16.16 17.97 -18.17
C LEU A 181 -15.97 18.69 -16.83
N PHE A 182 -15.10 19.70 -16.80
CA PHE A 182 -14.90 20.52 -15.60
C PHE A 182 -16.10 21.44 -15.34
N GLU A 183 -16.67 22.04 -16.39
CA GLU A 183 -17.86 22.88 -16.29
C GLU A 183 -19.08 22.08 -15.85
N GLU A 184 -19.26 20.86 -16.34
CA GLU A 184 -20.29 19.92 -15.88
C GLU A 184 -20.13 19.61 -14.40
N PHE A 185 -18.91 19.30 -13.96
CA PHE A 185 -18.62 19.11 -12.54
C PHE A 185 -18.96 20.36 -11.71
N VAL A 186 -18.54 21.55 -12.15
CA VAL A 186 -18.81 22.80 -11.44
C VAL A 186 -20.32 23.07 -11.36
N LYS A 187 -21.08 22.80 -12.43
CA LYS A 187 -22.55 22.94 -12.44
C LYS A 187 -23.22 21.95 -11.49
N ALA A 188 -22.76 20.71 -11.45
CA ALA A 188 -23.36 19.65 -10.64
C ALA A 188 -23.05 19.81 -9.15
N ILE A 189 -21.81 20.15 -8.80
CA ILE A 189 -21.33 20.16 -7.42
C ILE A 189 -21.38 21.56 -6.80
N GLN A 190 -21.34 22.61 -7.63
CA GLN A 190 -21.32 24.02 -7.21
C GLN A 190 -20.25 24.32 -6.15
N PRO A 191 -18.97 23.90 -6.35
CA PRO A 191 -17.92 24.18 -5.39
C PRO A 191 -17.58 25.67 -5.33
N THR A 192 -16.96 26.11 -4.24
CA THR A 192 -16.33 27.44 -4.22
C THR A 192 -15.25 27.52 -5.30
N LYS A 193 -15.07 28.71 -5.88
CA LYS A 193 -14.13 28.93 -6.97
C LYS A 193 -12.72 28.46 -6.61
N GLU A 194 -12.28 28.72 -5.38
CA GLU A 194 -10.96 28.30 -4.91
C GLU A 194 -10.78 26.78 -4.88
N LEU A 195 -11.80 26.04 -4.43
CA LEU A 195 -11.69 24.59 -4.25
C LEU A 195 -12.02 23.79 -5.52
N SER A 196 -12.70 24.39 -6.50
CA SER A 196 -13.18 23.73 -7.72
C SER A 196 -12.13 22.81 -8.39
N TYR A 197 -10.89 23.28 -8.54
CA TYR A 197 -9.81 22.50 -9.16
C TYR A 197 -9.41 21.26 -8.35
N LEU A 198 -9.18 21.42 -7.05
CA LEU A 198 -8.75 20.32 -6.19
C LEU A 198 -9.86 19.29 -6.00
N LEU A 199 -11.11 19.78 -5.84
CA LEU A 199 -12.29 18.94 -5.78
C LEU A 199 -12.52 18.19 -7.09
N TYR A 200 -12.25 18.80 -8.24
CA TYR A 200 -12.34 18.10 -9.52
C TYR A 200 -11.36 16.94 -9.59
N PHE A 201 -10.08 17.14 -9.23
CA PHE A 201 -9.10 16.03 -9.24
C PHE A 201 -9.42 14.92 -8.24
N ASP A 202 -10.05 15.25 -7.12
CA ASP A 202 -10.56 14.25 -6.17
C ASP A 202 -11.79 13.53 -6.71
N TYR A 203 -12.73 14.28 -7.29
CA TYR A 203 -13.95 13.76 -7.93
C TYR A 203 -13.64 12.74 -9.00
N GLN A 204 -12.65 12.99 -9.85
CA GLN A 204 -12.22 12.03 -10.88
C GLN A 204 -11.82 10.68 -10.28
N LYS A 205 -11.35 10.63 -9.03
CA LYS A 205 -10.90 9.39 -8.37
C LYS A 205 -12.03 8.61 -7.71
N THR A 206 -13.19 9.22 -7.52
CA THR A 206 -14.32 8.58 -6.83
C THR A 206 -14.93 7.42 -7.62
N ASP A 207 -14.72 7.37 -8.94
CA ASP A 207 -15.33 6.41 -9.83
C ASP A 207 -14.34 5.94 -10.93
N PRO A 208 -14.23 4.63 -11.22
CA PRO A 208 -13.32 4.12 -12.24
C PRO A 208 -13.57 4.66 -13.65
N LEU A 209 -14.83 4.87 -14.05
CA LEU A 209 -15.15 5.40 -15.39
C LEU A 209 -14.68 6.85 -15.50
N ARG A 210 -14.85 7.65 -14.44
CA ARG A 210 -14.31 9.02 -14.39
C ARG A 210 -12.78 9.04 -14.48
N GLN A 211 -12.10 8.14 -13.77
CA GLN A 211 -10.63 8.02 -13.86
C GLN A 211 -10.18 7.71 -15.28
N GLN A 212 -10.89 6.79 -15.95
CA GLN A 212 -10.63 6.41 -17.32
C GLN A 212 -10.88 7.57 -18.28
N GLN A 213 -12.03 8.24 -18.21
CA GLN A 213 -12.35 9.40 -19.06
C GLN A 213 -11.32 10.54 -18.88
N PHE A 214 -10.93 10.81 -17.63
CA PHE A 214 -9.90 11.81 -17.34
C PHE A 214 -8.55 11.42 -17.97
N TYR A 215 -8.14 10.15 -17.85
CA TYR A 215 -6.94 9.64 -18.53
C TYR A 215 -7.02 9.74 -20.07
N GLU A 216 -8.13 9.29 -20.66
CA GLU A 216 -8.36 9.32 -22.11
C GLU A 216 -8.37 10.76 -22.67
N SER A 217 -8.84 11.74 -21.89
CA SER A 217 -8.75 13.16 -22.27
C SER A 217 -7.30 13.63 -22.44
N HIS A 218 -6.41 13.15 -21.55
CA HIS A 218 -4.99 13.44 -21.57
C HIS A 218 -4.23 12.66 -22.65
N GLU A 219 -4.69 11.45 -22.96
CA GLU A 219 -4.23 10.62 -24.08
C GLU A 219 -4.51 11.29 -25.42
N ARG A 220 -5.77 11.69 -25.66
CA ARG A 220 -6.18 12.34 -26.92
C ARG A 220 -5.37 13.59 -27.25
N LYS A 221 -4.94 14.34 -26.23
CA LYS A 221 -4.08 15.53 -26.40
C LYS A 221 -2.59 15.25 -26.20
N ALA A 222 -2.21 13.97 -26.03
CA ALA A 222 -0.86 13.49 -25.82
C ALA A 222 -0.08 14.35 -24.81
N THR A 223 -0.71 14.66 -23.67
CA THR A 223 -0.13 15.57 -22.66
C THR A 223 1.15 15.01 -22.06
N PHE A 224 1.99 15.88 -21.49
CA PHE A 224 3.27 15.46 -20.93
C PHE A 224 3.10 14.45 -19.77
N LEU A 225 2.04 14.56 -18.95
CA LEU A 225 1.76 13.59 -17.88
C LEU A 225 1.34 12.23 -18.41
N TYR A 226 0.55 12.21 -19.50
CA TYR A 226 0.17 10.96 -20.16
C TYR A 226 1.42 10.25 -20.69
N ARG A 227 2.28 10.96 -21.43
CA ARG A 227 3.55 10.39 -21.95
C ARG A 227 4.43 9.86 -20.83
N ALA A 228 4.57 10.63 -19.74
CA ALA A 228 5.31 10.21 -18.56
C ALA A 228 4.75 8.92 -17.94
N ALA A 229 3.42 8.79 -17.83
CA ALA A 229 2.80 7.57 -17.33
C ALA A 229 3.08 6.36 -18.24
N CYS A 230 3.01 6.55 -19.57
CA CYS A 230 3.32 5.50 -20.54
C CYS A 230 4.78 5.03 -20.43
N ASP A 231 5.73 5.95 -20.33
CA ASP A 231 7.15 5.65 -20.27
C ASP A 231 7.55 5.00 -18.94
N ILE A 232 7.03 5.49 -17.80
CA ILE A 232 7.20 4.83 -16.51
C ILE A 232 6.64 3.41 -16.55
N THR A 233 5.46 3.23 -17.15
CA THR A 233 4.86 1.89 -17.30
C THR A 233 5.77 0.99 -18.13
N LYS A 234 6.32 1.48 -19.25
CA LYS A 234 7.26 0.73 -20.08
C LYS A 234 8.49 0.27 -19.28
N ASN A 235 9.06 1.15 -18.45
CA ASN A 235 10.19 0.83 -17.59
C ASN A 235 9.84 -0.25 -16.54
N VAL A 236 8.62 -0.22 -15.99
CA VAL A 236 8.15 -1.22 -15.03
C VAL A 236 7.88 -2.57 -15.70
N LEU A 237 7.24 -2.56 -16.87
CA LEU A 237 6.89 -3.77 -17.62
C LEU A 237 8.08 -4.44 -18.30
N HIS A 238 9.23 -3.76 -18.43
CA HIS A 238 10.46 -4.43 -18.86
C HIS A 238 10.84 -5.61 -17.94
N TYR A 239 10.37 -5.59 -16.70
CA TYR A 239 10.66 -6.60 -15.67
C TYR A 239 9.43 -7.44 -15.29
N LEU A 240 8.28 -7.23 -15.93
CA LEU A 240 7.02 -7.90 -15.63
C LEU A 240 6.26 -8.20 -16.92
N GLU A 241 6.06 -9.48 -17.24
CA GLU A 241 5.17 -9.88 -18.32
C GLU A 241 3.71 -9.80 -17.85
N VAL A 242 2.90 -9.02 -18.57
CA VAL A 242 1.54 -8.69 -18.14
C VAL A 242 0.58 -8.57 -19.34
N SER A 243 -0.71 -8.75 -19.09
CA SER A 243 -1.75 -8.54 -20.10
C SER A 243 -1.86 -7.07 -20.53
N ALA A 244 -2.45 -6.84 -21.70
CA ALA A 244 -2.71 -5.48 -22.20
C ALA A 244 -3.64 -4.68 -21.27
N GLU A 245 -4.63 -5.33 -20.67
CA GLU A 245 -5.54 -4.72 -19.70
C GLU A 245 -4.80 -4.26 -18.45
N PHE A 246 -3.88 -5.09 -17.95
CA PHE A 246 -3.05 -4.75 -16.80
C PHE A 246 -2.17 -3.53 -17.08
N LYS A 247 -1.58 -3.44 -18.28
CA LYS A 247 -0.81 -2.28 -18.72
C LYS A 247 -1.63 -0.99 -18.65
N THR A 248 -2.87 -1.00 -19.14
CA THR A 248 -3.76 0.18 -19.10
C THR A 248 -4.08 0.60 -17.67
N ILE A 249 -4.41 -0.37 -16.79
CA ILE A 249 -4.65 -0.08 -15.36
C ILE A 249 -3.41 0.55 -14.72
N LEU A 250 -2.23 0.00 -14.99
CA LEU A 250 -0.97 0.50 -14.45
C LEU A 250 -0.66 1.92 -14.94
N GLN A 251 -0.90 2.21 -16.22
CA GLN A 251 -0.77 3.56 -16.79
C GLN A 251 -1.71 4.56 -16.11
N ILE A 252 -3.00 4.22 -15.94
CA ILE A 252 -3.98 5.07 -15.27
C ILE A 252 -3.55 5.35 -13.81
N ARG A 253 -2.99 4.34 -13.11
CA ARG A 253 -2.49 4.51 -11.74
C ARG A 253 -1.28 5.43 -11.68
N PHE A 254 -0.30 5.25 -12.57
CA PHE A 254 0.86 6.16 -12.65
C PHE A 254 0.45 7.57 -13.03
N PHE A 255 -0.44 7.72 -14.01
CA PHE A 255 -0.99 9.00 -14.42
C PHE A 255 -1.63 9.74 -13.24
N ASN A 256 -2.49 9.07 -12.47
CA ASN A 256 -3.13 9.65 -11.29
C ASN A 256 -2.10 10.10 -10.23
N VAL A 257 -1.02 9.33 -10.04
CA VAL A 257 0.05 9.71 -9.12
C VAL A 257 0.81 10.92 -9.64
N LEU A 258 1.17 10.94 -10.92
CA LEU A 258 1.88 12.07 -11.54
C LEU A 258 1.06 13.36 -11.50
N VAL A 259 -0.27 13.28 -11.71
CA VAL A 259 -1.19 14.41 -11.52
C VAL A 259 -1.08 14.95 -10.09
N GLU A 260 -1.09 14.08 -9.10
CA GLU A 260 -0.96 14.48 -7.70
C GLU A 260 0.40 15.07 -7.35
N LEU A 261 1.49 14.47 -7.84
CA LEU A 261 2.84 15.01 -7.68
C LEU A 261 2.93 16.40 -8.31
N TYR A 262 2.34 16.56 -9.51
CA TYR A 262 2.29 17.84 -10.19
C TYR A 262 1.54 18.90 -9.38
N ILE A 263 0.36 18.61 -8.83
CA ILE A 263 -0.37 19.61 -8.02
C ILE A 263 0.29 19.89 -6.65
N GLY A 264 1.31 19.11 -6.27
CA GLY A 264 2.16 19.38 -5.10
C GLY A 264 1.98 18.39 -3.95
N ILE A 265 1.42 17.21 -4.17
CA ILE A 265 1.42 16.13 -3.18
C ILE A 265 2.81 15.47 -3.19
N PRO A 266 3.50 15.32 -2.04
CA PRO A 266 4.81 14.67 -1.98
C PRO A 266 4.68 13.16 -2.18
N ILE A 267 5.72 12.53 -2.74
CA ILE A 267 5.74 11.07 -2.96
C ILE A 267 5.52 10.26 -1.67
N ASN A 268 6.07 10.75 -0.55
CA ASN A 268 5.99 10.09 0.75
C ASN A 268 4.57 10.02 1.30
N TYR A 269 3.64 10.81 0.76
CA TYR A 269 2.22 10.65 1.07
C TYR A 269 1.70 9.24 0.73
N TYR A 270 2.28 8.60 -0.28
CA TYR A 270 1.88 7.27 -0.75
C TYR A 270 2.54 6.12 0.02
N SER A 271 3.75 6.33 0.55
CA SER A 271 4.45 5.35 1.39
C SER A 271 3.80 5.29 2.78
N ASN A 272 2.89 4.33 2.98
CA ASN A 272 2.16 4.15 4.24
C ASN A 272 2.73 3.05 5.16
N SER A 273 3.87 2.43 4.81
CA SER A 273 4.40 1.32 5.60
C SER A 273 5.15 1.82 6.83
N GLN A 274 4.56 1.60 8.00
CA GLN A 274 5.27 1.71 9.29
C GLN A 274 6.27 0.56 9.49
N GLN A 275 6.13 -0.51 8.72
CA GLN A 275 7.05 -1.63 8.73
C GLN A 275 8.15 -1.42 7.68
N PRO A 276 9.40 -1.78 7.98
CA PRO A 276 10.42 -1.91 6.95
C PRO A 276 9.94 -2.97 5.95
N VAL A 277 9.48 -2.53 4.79
CA VAL A 277 9.17 -3.43 3.69
C VAL A 277 10.50 -3.77 3.04
N ALA A 278 10.85 -5.05 2.99
CA ALA A 278 11.95 -5.50 2.14
C ALA A 278 11.56 -5.23 0.69
N ILE A 279 12.15 -4.20 0.09
CA ILE A 279 11.89 -3.81 -1.27
C ILE A 279 12.69 -4.74 -2.19
N PRO A 280 12.07 -5.45 -3.14
CA PRO A 280 12.78 -6.25 -4.10
C PRO A 280 13.83 -5.42 -4.86
N GLN A 281 15.02 -5.99 -5.07
CA GLN A 281 16.15 -5.30 -5.71
C GLN A 281 15.83 -4.77 -7.11
N HIS A 282 15.05 -5.53 -7.90
CA HIS A 282 14.62 -5.09 -9.24
C HIS A 282 13.76 -3.81 -9.20
N LEU A 283 12.95 -3.59 -8.14
CA LEU A 283 12.19 -2.35 -8.00
C LEU A 283 13.10 -1.16 -7.68
N LEU A 284 14.23 -1.37 -7.01
CA LEU A 284 15.23 -0.33 -6.79
C LEU A 284 15.91 0.06 -8.12
N GLU A 285 16.27 -0.92 -8.95
CA GLU A 285 16.85 -0.69 -10.28
C GLU A 285 15.90 0.12 -11.19
N VAL A 286 14.63 -0.29 -11.26
CA VAL A 286 13.57 0.45 -11.96
C VAL A 286 13.42 1.87 -11.42
N SER A 287 13.55 2.04 -10.10
CA SER A 287 13.44 3.36 -9.46
C SER A 287 14.58 4.30 -9.83
N TYR A 288 15.81 3.80 -9.94
CA TYR A 288 16.93 4.61 -10.43
C TYR A 288 16.72 5.07 -11.87
N GLN A 289 16.22 4.19 -12.73
CA GLN A 289 15.89 4.52 -14.11
C GLN A 289 14.78 5.58 -14.18
N ILE A 290 13.67 5.39 -13.46
CA ILE A 290 12.57 6.36 -13.41
C ILE A 290 13.05 7.71 -12.90
N LYS A 291 13.87 7.75 -11.86
CA LYS A 291 14.43 9.00 -11.33
C LYS A 291 15.28 9.74 -12.36
N ARG A 292 16.12 9.02 -13.11
CA ARG A 292 16.96 9.63 -14.14
C ARG A 292 16.13 10.25 -15.27
N ASP A 293 15.05 9.58 -15.63
CA ASP A 293 14.26 9.94 -16.80
C ASP A 293 13.18 11.01 -16.49
N TRP A 294 12.81 11.20 -15.21
CA TRP A 294 11.64 12.00 -14.83
C TRP A 294 11.86 12.97 -13.66
N TYR A 295 11.80 14.26 -13.97
CA TYR A 295 12.07 15.35 -13.01
C TYR A 295 11.13 15.41 -11.79
N TYR A 296 9.94 14.82 -11.88
CA TYR A 296 9.01 14.72 -10.75
C TYR A 296 9.58 13.93 -9.57
N PHE A 297 10.58 13.09 -9.84
CA PHE A 297 11.23 12.23 -8.85
C PHE A 297 12.64 12.70 -8.48
N ASP A 298 13.13 13.82 -9.01
CA ASP A 298 14.50 14.33 -8.75
C ASP A 298 14.76 14.54 -7.26
N ASN A 299 13.77 15.12 -6.57
CA ASN A 299 13.85 15.44 -5.15
C ASN A 299 13.47 14.27 -4.22
N CYS A 300 13.25 13.07 -4.76
CA CYS A 300 12.89 11.88 -3.99
C CYS A 300 14.09 10.93 -3.96
N SER A 301 14.29 10.14 -2.92
CA SER A 301 15.26 9.03 -2.94
C SER A 301 14.77 7.89 -3.85
N ALA A 302 15.68 7.07 -4.37
CA ALA A 302 15.29 5.89 -5.15
C ALA A 302 14.45 4.92 -4.31
N SER A 303 14.71 4.85 -3.01
CA SER A 303 13.93 4.08 -2.05
C SER A 303 12.48 4.55 -1.96
N GLU A 304 12.23 5.86 -1.92
CA GLU A 304 10.86 6.41 -1.89
C GLU A 304 10.10 6.10 -3.19
N VAL A 305 10.77 6.19 -4.34
CA VAL A 305 10.19 5.80 -5.63
C VAL A 305 9.87 4.31 -5.63
N SER A 306 10.77 3.46 -5.14
CA SER A 306 10.53 2.01 -5.08
C SER A 306 9.39 1.62 -4.14
N LEU A 307 9.20 2.36 -3.03
CA LEU A 307 8.05 2.18 -2.14
C LEU A 307 6.75 2.59 -2.82
N LEU A 308 6.75 3.67 -3.61
CA LEU A 308 5.60 4.06 -4.43
C LEU A 308 5.27 2.96 -5.45
N LEU A 309 6.26 2.47 -6.20
CA LEU A 309 6.08 1.38 -7.17
C LEU A 309 5.47 0.15 -6.51
N TYR A 310 6.07 -0.28 -5.38
CA TYR A 310 5.57 -1.40 -4.60
C TYR A 310 4.12 -1.18 -4.13
N ALA A 311 3.79 0.03 -3.64
CA ALA A 311 2.44 0.35 -3.20
C ALA A 311 1.41 0.35 -4.32
N ILE A 312 1.78 0.81 -5.53
CA ILE A 312 0.92 0.76 -6.72
C ILE A 312 0.71 -0.69 -7.14
N LEU A 313 1.81 -1.44 -7.34
CA LEU A 313 1.76 -2.83 -7.79
C LEU A 313 0.98 -3.71 -6.81
N LYS A 314 1.23 -3.60 -5.50
CA LYS A 314 0.50 -4.35 -4.46
C LYS A 314 -1.02 -4.12 -4.48
N ARG A 315 -1.48 -2.91 -4.85
CA ARG A 315 -2.92 -2.59 -4.90
C ARG A 315 -3.61 -3.14 -6.15
N ILE A 316 -2.88 -3.30 -7.24
CA ILE A 316 -3.39 -3.88 -8.49
C ILE A 316 -3.27 -5.42 -8.44
N TYR A 317 -2.24 -5.91 -7.75
CA TYR A 317 -1.96 -7.32 -7.52
C TYR A 317 -2.16 -7.75 -6.05
N PRO A 318 -3.37 -7.72 -5.46
CA PRO A 318 -3.61 -8.41 -4.19
C PRO A 318 -3.24 -9.90 -4.24
N VAL A 319 -3.20 -10.50 -5.45
CA VAL A 319 -2.84 -11.90 -5.67
C VAL A 319 -1.31 -12.11 -5.80
N SER A 320 -0.57 -11.27 -6.52
CA SER A 320 0.81 -11.59 -6.96
C SER A 320 1.96 -11.07 -6.10
N MET A 321 1.68 -10.28 -5.07
CA MET A 321 2.70 -9.82 -4.10
C MET A 321 2.59 -10.54 -2.74
N GLY A 322 1.59 -11.42 -2.61
CA GLY A 322 1.40 -12.34 -1.48
C GLY A 322 1.40 -13.81 -1.90
N GLN A 323 1.14 -14.10 -3.17
CA GLN A 323 1.51 -15.37 -3.78
C GLN A 323 2.83 -15.19 -4.52
N PRO A 324 3.77 -16.16 -4.41
CA PRO A 324 4.93 -16.21 -5.28
C PRO A 324 4.47 -16.13 -6.75
N LEU A 325 5.32 -15.57 -7.61
CA LEU A 325 5.13 -15.51 -9.08
C LEU A 325 4.88 -16.89 -9.74
N PHE A 326 5.02 -17.97 -8.97
CA PHE A 326 4.88 -19.35 -9.35
C PHE A 326 4.32 -20.13 -8.15
N SER A 327 3.37 -21.03 -8.38
CA SER A 327 2.96 -22.04 -7.40
C SER A 327 3.72 -23.32 -7.70
N ILE A 328 4.40 -23.91 -6.71
CA ILE A 328 4.91 -25.27 -6.87
C ILE A 328 3.74 -26.20 -6.54
N GLY A 329 3.25 -26.91 -7.56
CA GLY A 329 2.34 -28.03 -7.44
C GLY A 329 3.13 -29.31 -7.18
N LEU A 330 2.85 -30.00 -6.07
CA LEU A 330 3.37 -31.34 -5.86
C LEU A 330 2.24 -32.35 -6.11
N LYS A 331 2.43 -33.23 -7.09
CA LYS A 331 1.51 -34.34 -7.35
C LYS A 331 1.88 -35.50 -6.43
N LEU A 332 0.98 -35.81 -5.48
CA LEU A 332 1.18 -36.86 -4.48
C LEU A 332 0.27 -38.04 -4.80
N ASN A 333 0.86 -39.23 -4.90
CA ASN A 333 0.12 -40.49 -5.05
C ASN A 333 -0.04 -41.15 -3.68
N GLY A 334 -1.27 -41.48 -3.30
CA GLY A 334 -1.59 -42.12 -2.02
C GLY A 334 -3.07 -42.03 -1.69
N SER A 335 -3.50 -42.70 -0.62
CA SER A 335 -4.82 -42.47 -0.04
C SER A 335 -4.94 -41.02 0.47
N LEU A 336 -6.18 -40.52 0.62
CA LEU A 336 -6.42 -39.14 1.04
C LEU A 336 -5.73 -38.82 2.39
N GLU A 337 -5.77 -39.77 3.33
CA GLU A 337 -5.12 -39.66 4.64
C GLU A 337 -3.59 -39.63 4.54
N GLU A 338 -2.99 -40.42 3.65
CA GLU A 338 -1.54 -40.40 3.42
C GLU A 338 -1.07 -39.10 2.76
N ILE A 339 -1.88 -38.58 1.82
CA ILE A 339 -1.64 -37.28 1.18
C ILE A 339 -1.72 -36.18 2.24
N GLU A 340 -2.77 -36.14 3.04
CA GLU A 340 -2.93 -35.13 4.11
C GLU A 340 -1.79 -35.19 5.13
N HIS A 341 -1.41 -36.39 5.57
CA HIS A 341 -0.29 -36.56 6.49
C HIS A 341 1.05 -36.09 5.87
N THR A 342 1.29 -36.43 4.61
CA THR A 342 2.51 -36.05 3.88
C THR A 342 2.56 -34.55 3.62
N CYS A 343 1.43 -33.92 3.29
CA CYS A 343 1.29 -32.46 3.16
C CYS A 343 1.63 -31.74 4.47
N VAL A 344 1.17 -32.25 5.62
CA VAL A 344 1.50 -31.68 6.93
C VAL A 344 3.00 -31.79 7.21
N LYS A 345 3.62 -32.95 6.92
CA LYS A 345 5.07 -33.15 7.09
C LYS A 345 5.91 -32.27 6.16
N LEU A 346 5.52 -32.14 4.89
CA LEU A 346 6.22 -31.30 3.90
C LEU A 346 6.11 -29.81 4.26
N ASN A 347 4.93 -29.33 4.66
CA ASN A 347 4.76 -27.95 5.13
C ASN A 347 5.53 -27.66 6.43
N GLN A 348 5.76 -28.67 7.28
CA GLN A 348 6.57 -28.55 8.49
C GLN A 348 8.09 -28.59 8.20
N ALA A 349 8.51 -29.39 7.22
CA ALA A 349 9.92 -29.55 6.83
C ALA A 349 10.44 -28.41 5.95
N ILE A 350 9.56 -27.83 5.13
CA ILE A 350 9.88 -26.77 4.17
C ILE A 350 9.50 -25.44 4.81
N GLN A 351 10.43 -24.80 5.53
CA GLN A 351 10.27 -23.43 6.05
C GLN A 351 10.38 -22.36 4.94
N PHE A 352 9.76 -22.58 3.78
CA PHE A 352 9.60 -21.50 2.81
C PHE A 352 8.39 -20.66 3.22
N GLY A 353 8.55 -19.33 3.23
CA GLY A 353 7.47 -18.38 3.47
C GLY A 353 6.42 -18.32 2.35
N HIS A 354 6.16 -19.44 1.67
CA HIS A 354 5.33 -19.55 0.48
C HIS A 354 4.34 -20.72 0.60
N PRO A 355 3.08 -20.58 0.17
CA PRO A 355 2.13 -21.68 0.14
C PRO A 355 2.43 -22.63 -1.03
N ILE A 356 2.52 -23.94 -0.75
CA ILE A 356 2.58 -25.01 -1.75
C ILE A 356 1.16 -25.50 -2.00
N ALA A 357 0.77 -25.65 -3.27
CA ALA A 357 -0.52 -26.22 -3.66
C ALA A 357 -0.38 -27.72 -3.94
N PHE A 358 -1.34 -28.53 -3.49
CA PHE A 358 -1.32 -29.99 -3.65
C PHE A 358 -2.57 -30.46 -4.40
N PHE A 359 -2.39 -31.40 -5.32
CA PHE A 359 -3.48 -31.91 -6.18
C PHE A 359 -3.62 -33.43 -6.02
N PRO A 360 -4.81 -33.96 -5.67
CA PRO A 360 -5.06 -35.40 -5.57
C PRO A 360 -5.37 -36.02 -6.94
N VAL A 361 -4.83 -37.21 -7.22
CA VAL A 361 -5.07 -37.93 -8.48
C VAL A 361 -5.91 -39.18 -8.23
N ARG A 362 -6.93 -39.41 -9.06
CA ARG A 362 -7.78 -40.60 -9.04
C ARG A 362 -7.33 -41.62 -10.09
N THR A 363 -6.09 -42.15 -10.03
CA THR A 363 -5.65 -43.44 -10.62
C THR A 363 -4.12 -43.62 -10.47
N PRO A 364 -3.59 -44.87 -10.47
CA PRO A 364 -2.29 -45.17 -9.88
C PRO A 364 -1.16 -45.27 -10.91
N ALA A 365 -0.07 -44.56 -10.65
CA ALA A 365 1.29 -45.01 -10.94
C ALA A 365 2.25 -44.22 -10.02
N ILE A 366 3.16 -44.92 -9.36
CA ILE A 366 4.13 -44.32 -8.42
C ILE A 366 5.17 -43.53 -9.24
N LYS A 367 4.94 -42.22 -9.39
CA LYS A 367 5.95 -41.22 -9.73
C LYS A 367 5.60 -39.90 -9.03
N TYR A 368 6.58 -39.28 -8.36
CA TYR A 368 6.44 -37.93 -7.83
C TYR A 368 6.64 -36.96 -8.99
N ASP A 369 5.57 -36.37 -9.51
CA ASP A 369 5.68 -35.35 -10.55
C ASP A 369 5.71 -33.97 -9.87
N LEU A 370 6.82 -33.25 -9.98
CA LEU A 370 6.93 -31.83 -9.60
C LEU A 370 6.35 -31.00 -10.73
N LEU A 371 5.34 -30.20 -10.45
CA LEU A 371 4.67 -29.38 -11.44
C LEU A 371 4.82 -27.91 -11.07
N ILE A 372 5.51 -27.14 -11.91
CA ILE A 372 5.67 -25.69 -11.70
C ILE A 372 4.54 -25.01 -12.48
N VAL A 373 3.60 -24.39 -11.78
CA VAL A 373 2.50 -23.63 -12.41
C VAL A 373 2.87 -22.15 -12.38
N GLU A 374 3.06 -21.57 -13.57
CA GLU A 374 3.06 -20.12 -13.73
C GLU A 374 1.61 -19.61 -13.79
N GLY A 375 1.20 -18.83 -12.79
CA GLY A 375 -0.11 -18.19 -12.73
C GLY A 375 -0.96 -18.59 -11.51
N PRO A 376 -2.08 -17.88 -11.27
CA PRO A 376 -3.01 -18.23 -10.19
C PRO A 376 -3.60 -19.63 -10.43
N PRO A 377 -3.96 -20.38 -9.38
CA PRO A 377 -4.54 -21.71 -9.53
C PRO A 377 -5.89 -21.58 -10.23
N ALA A 378 -5.91 -21.76 -11.55
CA ALA A 378 -7.13 -22.06 -12.26
C ALA A 378 -7.54 -23.47 -11.80
N TYR A 379 -8.61 -23.56 -11.02
CA TYR A 379 -9.10 -24.83 -10.51
C TYR A 379 -9.71 -25.74 -11.60
N GLU A 380 -9.65 -25.36 -12.88
CA GLU A 380 -10.46 -26.01 -13.92
C GLU A 380 -9.72 -26.33 -15.23
N ASP A 381 -8.48 -25.88 -15.45
CA ASP A 381 -7.75 -26.19 -16.68
C ASP A 381 -6.39 -26.83 -16.39
N GLU A 382 -6.09 -27.93 -17.09
CA GLU A 382 -4.77 -28.57 -17.04
C GLU A 382 -3.69 -27.57 -17.51
N PRO A 383 -2.55 -27.47 -16.81
CA PRO A 383 -1.49 -26.54 -17.15
C PRO A 383 -0.90 -26.86 -18.54
N ASN A 384 -0.60 -25.81 -19.31
CA ASN A 384 -0.11 -25.92 -20.70
C ASN A 384 1.28 -26.55 -20.85
N GLU A 385 2.02 -26.77 -19.76
CA GLU A 385 3.34 -27.41 -19.80
C GLU A 385 3.56 -28.28 -18.56
N ILE A 386 3.88 -29.56 -18.78
CA ILE A 386 4.21 -30.54 -17.73
C ILE A 386 5.69 -30.87 -17.87
N ILE A 387 6.47 -30.50 -16.86
CA ILE A 387 7.89 -30.88 -16.78
C ILE A 387 7.97 -32.17 -15.96
N TYR A 388 8.28 -33.28 -16.63
CA TYR A 388 8.51 -34.56 -15.97
C TYR A 388 9.93 -34.61 -15.43
N ILE A 389 10.09 -34.84 -14.12
CA ILE A 389 11.38 -35.09 -13.49
C ILE A 389 11.34 -36.52 -12.96
N GLU A 390 12.06 -37.43 -13.62
CA GLU A 390 12.19 -38.79 -13.15
C GLU A 390 13.26 -38.86 -12.06
N ASP A 391 12.80 -39.17 -10.84
CA ASP A 391 13.58 -39.66 -9.69
C ASP A 391 14.59 -38.67 -9.05
N PRO A 392 14.16 -37.83 -8.08
CA PRO A 392 15.10 -37.00 -7.32
C PRO A 392 15.48 -37.68 -6.01
N SER A 393 16.76 -38.01 -5.86
CA SER A 393 17.36 -38.07 -4.54
C SER A 393 17.26 -36.66 -3.93
N PHE A 394 17.02 -36.53 -2.62
CA PHE A 394 16.75 -35.24 -1.94
C PHE A 394 17.87 -34.18 -2.13
N GLY A 395 19.03 -34.57 -2.66
CA GLY A 395 20.13 -33.68 -3.07
C GLY A 395 19.92 -32.96 -4.42
N ASP A 396 19.02 -33.42 -5.30
CA ASP A 396 18.84 -32.88 -6.66
C ASP A 396 17.84 -31.72 -6.71
N LEU A 397 16.93 -31.64 -5.73
CA LEU A 397 16.11 -30.45 -5.49
C LEU A 397 16.97 -29.21 -5.13
N ILE A 398 18.15 -29.44 -4.55
CA ILE A 398 19.16 -28.40 -4.29
C ILE A 398 19.82 -27.93 -5.60
N GLN A 399 20.02 -28.81 -6.59
CA GLN A 399 20.51 -28.41 -7.91
C GLN A 399 19.48 -27.65 -8.74
N LEU A 400 18.18 -27.94 -8.59
CA LEU A 400 17.11 -27.17 -9.25
C LEU A 400 17.06 -25.71 -8.75
N ALA A 401 17.35 -25.50 -7.47
CA ALA A 401 17.50 -24.18 -6.87
C ALA A 401 18.73 -23.42 -7.39
N VAL A 402 19.82 -24.13 -7.73
CA VAL A 402 20.96 -23.52 -8.45
C VAL A 402 20.58 -23.16 -9.88
N ARG A 403 19.66 -23.89 -10.52
CA ARG A 403 19.25 -23.70 -11.93
C ARG A 403 18.27 -22.56 -12.20
N TYR A 404 17.72 -21.89 -11.18
CA TYR A 404 17.04 -20.62 -11.45
C TYR A 404 17.99 -19.56 -12.02
N PHE A 405 19.32 -19.77 -12.00
CA PHE A 405 20.33 -18.88 -12.59
C PHE A 405 21.64 -19.66 -12.89
N PRO A 406 22.25 -19.70 -14.11
CA PRO A 406 22.98 -18.50 -14.53
C PRO A 406 23.31 -18.28 -16.05
N SER A 407 23.50 -17.01 -16.36
CA SER A 407 24.29 -16.42 -17.47
C SER A 407 23.65 -16.26 -18.86
N LYS A 408 24.06 -15.16 -19.51
CA LYS A 408 23.52 -14.62 -20.76
C LYS A 408 24.10 -15.35 -21.98
N LYS A 409 23.20 -15.69 -22.90
CA LYS A 409 23.34 -15.96 -24.36
C LYS A 409 24.57 -16.76 -24.82
N GLY A 410 24.28 -18.00 -25.22
CA GLY A 410 25.16 -18.86 -26.02
C GLY A 410 25.99 -19.78 -25.13
N ASP A 411 25.91 -21.08 -25.43
CA ASP A 411 26.74 -22.17 -24.90
C ASP A 411 26.30 -22.85 -23.59
N THR A 412 26.24 -24.19 -23.72
CA THR A 412 26.38 -25.28 -22.73
C THR A 412 25.16 -25.90 -22.04
N VAL A 413 24.68 -26.97 -22.69
CA VAL A 413 24.51 -28.37 -22.23
C VAL A 413 24.97 -28.69 -20.80
N PHE A 414 24.12 -29.40 -20.03
CA PHE A 414 24.58 -30.25 -18.93
C PHE A 414 24.55 -31.71 -19.36
N THR A 415 25.72 -32.35 -19.29
CA THR A 415 25.91 -33.79 -19.46
C THR A 415 26.67 -34.32 -18.23
N ILE A 416 26.24 -35.50 -17.76
CA ILE A 416 27.03 -36.60 -17.13
C ILE A 416 27.36 -36.41 -15.62
N PRO A 417 27.53 -37.49 -14.80
CA PRO A 417 27.46 -38.95 -15.06
C PRO A 417 26.29 -39.70 -14.41
#